data_AF-A0A9E4IMJ8-F1
#
_entry.id   AF-A0A9E4IMJ8-F1
#
_cell.length_a   1.000
_cell.length_b   1.000
_cell.length_c   1.000
_cell.angle_alpha   90.00
_cell.angle_beta   90.00
_cell.angle_gamma   90.00
#
_symmetry.space_group_name_H-M   'P 1'
#
loop_
_entity.id
_entity.type
_entity.pdbx_description
1 polymer ?
#
loop_
_entity_poly.entity_id
_entity_poly.type
_entity_poly.pdbx_seq_one_letter_code
_entity_poly.pdbx_strand_id
1 'polypeptide(L)'
;GVESVALVVRGNTVKLRHWRHTPKATIVFRSGWSWIGVEGATTVIGPDDSFDGFDPAEVPQLLRNVFISAGGTHEDWDEYDQVMAAQRRTAVFIEPARTTGSG
;
A
#
# COMPACT_ATOMS: atom_id res chain seq x y z
N GLY A 1 -11.69 -2.76 9.20
CA GLY A 1 -10.25 -2.80 8.88
C GLY A 1 -9.44 -2.38 10.09
N VAL A 2 -8.17 -2.72 10.13
CA VAL A 2 -7.19 -2.20 11.11
C VAL A 2 -6.62 -0.86 10.63
N GLU A 3 -6.21 0.00 11.57
CA GLU A 3 -5.51 1.24 11.24
C GLU A 3 -4.17 0.92 10.57
N SER A 4 -3.86 1.58 9.46
CA SER A 4 -2.68 1.24 8.66
C SER A 4 -2.14 2.42 7.87
N VAL A 5 -0.82 2.43 7.66
CA VAL A 5 -0.19 3.24 6.61
C VAL A 5 -0.26 2.44 5.32
N ALA A 6 -0.88 3.01 4.28
CA ALA A 6 -1.07 2.33 3.00
C ALA A 6 -0.26 2.99 1.87
N LEU A 7 0.19 2.18 0.92
CA LEU A 7 0.82 2.62 -0.32
C LEU A 7 0.50 1.68 -1.48
N VAL A 8 0.60 2.19 -2.71
CA VAL A 8 0.46 1.39 -3.93
C VAL A 8 1.81 1.24 -4.63
N VAL A 9 2.17 0.00 -4.95
CA VAL A 9 3.44 -0.35 -5.63
C VAL A 9 3.19 -1.11 -6.93
N ARG A 10 4.16 -1.13 -7.85
CA ARG A 10 4.10 -1.97 -9.05
C ARG A 10 4.34 -3.45 -8.68
N GLY A 11 3.60 -4.37 -9.31
CA GLY A 11 3.55 -5.79 -8.94
C GLY A 11 4.86 -6.57 -9.08
N ASN A 12 5.79 -6.09 -9.91
CA ASN A 12 7.06 -6.79 -10.19
C ASN A 12 8.26 -6.18 -9.46
N THR A 13 8.04 -5.47 -8.36
CA THR A 13 9.14 -4.84 -7.60
C THR A 13 9.79 -5.79 -6.61
N VAL A 14 11.10 -5.62 -6.39
CA VAL A 14 11.87 -6.41 -5.40
C VAL A 14 11.30 -6.27 -4.00
N LYS A 15 10.89 -5.06 -3.60
CA LYS A 15 10.28 -4.79 -2.28
C LYS A 15 9.01 -5.62 -2.05
N LEU A 16 8.21 -5.83 -3.09
CA LEU A 16 6.97 -6.58 -2.99
C LEU A 16 7.25 -8.08 -2.82
N ARG A 17 8.25 -8.62 -3.53
CA ARG A 17 8.75 -9.98 -3.28
C ARG A 17 9.25 -10.15 -1.86
N HIS A 18 9.98 -9.16 -1.34
CA HIS A 18 10.43 -9.19 0.06
C HIS A 18 9.25 -9.21 1.02
N TRP A 19 8.23 -8.36 0.86
CA TRP A 19 7.07 -8.34 1.77
C TRP A 19 6.20 -9.60 1.72
N ARG A 20 6.08 -10.25 0.55
CA ARG A 20 5.42 -11.56 0.44
C ARG A 20 6.15 -12.66 1.21
N HIS A 21 7.47 -12.59 1.29
CA HIS A 21 8.29 -13.58 2.00
C HIS A 21 8.49 -13.23 3.48
N THR A 22 8.62 -11.94 3.79
CA THR A 22 8.91 -11.40 5.11
C THR A 22 8.00 -10.19 5.33
N PRO A 23 6.82 -10.38 5.94
CA PRO A 23 5.76 -9.37 5.99
C PRO A 23 6.02 -8.30 7.05
N LYS A 24 7.10 -7.54 6.87
CA LYS A 24 7.53 -6.49 7.78
C LYS A 24 8.10 -5.31 7.01
N ALA A 25 7.73 -4.10 7.40
CA ALA A 25 8.23 -2.87 6.79
C ALA A 25 8.47 -1.78 7.82
N THR A 26 9.35 -0.85 7.45
CA THR A 26 9.44 0.47 8.07
C THR A 26 9.24 1.51 6.98
N ILE A 27 8.33 2.46 7.20
CA ILE A 27 8.12 3.63 6.35
C ILE A 27 8.50 4.88 7.13
N VAL A 28 9.18 5.82 6.47
CA VAL A 28 9.64 7.07 7.10
C VAL A 28 9.05 8.26 6.36
N PHE A 29 8.41 9.14 7.12
CA PHE A 29 7.97 10.46 6.69
C PHE A 29 8.97 11.48 7.21
N ARG A 30 9.35 12.45 6.36
CA ARG A 30 10.32 13.49 6.72
C ARG A 30 9.83 14.87 6.27
N SER A 31 9.99 15.86 7.14
CA SER A 31 9.77 17.28 6.84
C SER A 31 10.91 18.10 7.45
N GLY A 32 11.76 18.68 6.59
CA GLY A 32 12.98 19.37 7.03
C GLY A 32 13.93 18.44 7.81
N TRP A 33 14.19 18.79 9.06
CA TRP A 33 15.01 17.99 10.00
C TRP A 33 14.18 16.95 10.78
N SER A 34 12.86 17.10 10.79
CA SER A 34 11.96 16.22 11.53
C SER A 34 11.64 14.96 10.73
N TRP A 35 11.61 13.82 11.40
CA TRP A 35 11.17 12.56 10.80
C TRP A 35 10.33 11.72 11.77
N ILE A 36 9.45 10.92 11.19
CA ILE A 36 8.68 9.88 11.89
C ILE A 36 8.80 8.58 11.09
N GLY A 37 9.24 7.51 11.74
CA GLY A 37 9.30 6.16 11.21
C GLY A 37 8.22 5.29 11.82
N VAL A 38 7.45 4.61 10.99
CA VAL A 38 6.43 3.62 11.39
C VAL A 38 6.91 2.25 10.96
N GLU A 39 7.08 1.35 11.93
CA GLU A 39 7.44 -0.05 11.73
C GLU A 39 6.23 -0.94 12.01
N GLY A 40 6.02 -1.96 11.18
CA GLY A 40 4.81 -2.78 11.27
C GLY A 40 4.85 -4.05 10.42
N ALA A 41 3.86 -4.91 10.69
CA ALA A 41 3.57 -6.05 9.83
C ALA A 41 2.94 -5.54 8.52
N THR A 42 3.21 -6.24 7.41
CA THR A 42 2.67 -5.87 6.10
C THR A 42 1.61 -6.83 5.60
N THR A 43 0.51 -6.28 5.10
CA THR A 43 -0.47 -7.01 4.29
C THR A 43 -0.36 -6.54 2.84
N VAL A 44 -0.28 -7.49 1.92
CA VAL A 44 -0.14 -7.25 0.47
C VAL A 44 -1.42 -7.71 -0.21
N ILE A 45 -2.10 -6.82 -0.93
CA ILE A 45 -3.34 -7.10 -1.64
C ILE A 45 -3.23 -6.56 -3.07
N GLY A 46 -3.28 -7.45 -4.05
CA GLY A 46 -3.12 -7.11 -5.46
C GLY A 46 -3.56 -8.26 -6.36
N PRO A 47 -3.48 -8.10 -7.68
CA PRO A 47 -3.99 -9.08 -8.64
C PRO A 47 -3.24 -10.43 -8.63
N ASP A 48 -2.11 -10.50 -7.93
CA ASP A 48 -1.25 -11.66 -7.75
C ASP A 48 -1.38 -12.30 -6.36
N ASP A 49 -2.17 -11.70 -5.46
CA ASP A 49 -2.19 -12.02 -4.04
C ASP A 49 -3.57 -12.55 -3.65
N SER A 50 -3.63 -13.76 -3.10
CA SER A 50 -4.83 -14.28 -2.46
C SER A 50 -4.86 -13.82 -1.00
N PHE A 51 -5.88 -13.07 -0.61
CA PHE A 51 -6.11 -12.68 0.78
C PHE A 51 -7.45 -13.24 1.26
N ASP A 52 -7.43 -13.97 2.38
CA ASP A 52 -8.62 -14.62 2.90
C ASP A 52 -9.68 -13.58 3.28
N GLY A 53 -10.92 -13.79 2.83
CA GLY A 53 -12.02 -12.84 3.01
C GLY A 53 -11.94 -11.56 2.19
N PHE A 54 -11.09 -11.46 1.16
CA PHE A 54 -11.09 -10.34 0.21
C PHE A 54 -11.32 -10.83 -1.22
N ASP A 55 -12.34 -10.26 -1.88
CA ASP A 55 -12.65 -10.60 -3.26
C ASP A 55 -11.63 -9.93 -4.21
N PRO A 56 -10.92 -10.68 -5.07
CA PRO A 56 -10.03 -10.11 -6.08
C PRO A 56 -10.71 -9.07 -7.00
N ALA A 57 -12.03 -9.15 -7.19
CA ALA A 57 -12.79 -8.17 -7.96
C ALA A 57 -12.85 -6.78 -7.28
N GLU A 58 -12.59 -6.69 -5.98
CA GLU A 58 -12.56 -5.44 -5.21
C GLU A 58 -11.20 -4.73 -5.22
N VAL A 59 -10.16 -5.36 -5.79
CA VAL A 59 -8.80 -4.76 -5.89
C VAL A 59 -8.81 -3.37 -6.55
N PRO A 60 -9.51 -3.12 -7.68
CA PRO A 60 -9.53 -1.78 -8.28
C PRO A 60 -10.08 -0.72 -7.32
N GLN A 61 -11.20 -1.01 -6.65
CA GLN A 61 -11.79 -0.08 -5.68
C GLN A 61 -10.86 0.16 -4.47
N LEU A 62 -10.18 -0.88 -3.98
CA LEU A 62 -9.19 -0.74 -2.91
C LEU A 62 -8.04 0.19 -3.32
N LEU A 63 -7.51 0.04 -4.54
CA LEU A 63 -6.44 0.89 -5.07
C LEU A 63 -6.89 2.35 -5.22
N ARG A 64 -8.16 2.59 -5.62
CA ARG A 64 -8.74 3.95 -5.64
C ARG A 64 -8.85 4.53 -4.24
N ASN A 65 -9.34 3.75 -3.27
CA ASN A 65 -9.47 4.19 -1.88
C ASN A 65 -8.12 4.60 -1.29
N VAL A 66 -7.07 3.81 -1.47
CA VAL A 66 -5.71 4.15 -1.01
C VAL A 66 -5.21 5.46 -1.66
N PHE A 67 -5.45 5.64 -2.96
CA PHE A 67 -5.04 6.85 -3.68
C PHE A 67 -5.78 8.10 -3.18
N ILE A 68 -7.10 8.01 -2.97
CA ILE A 68 -7.92 9.10 -2.43
C ILE A 68 -7.50 9.43 -0.99
N SER A 69 -7.27 8.43 -0.14
CA SER A 69 -6.80 8.63 1.23
C SER A 69 -5.42 9.29 1.31
N ALA A 70 -4.58 9.11 0.28
CA ALA A 70 -3.31 9.81 0.15
C ALA A 70 -3.46 11.26 -0.38
N GLY A 71 -4.69 11.74 -0.59
CA GLY A 71 -5.00 13.08 -1.10
C GLY A 71 -5.03 13.17 -2.63
N GLY A 72 -4.99 12.04 -3.34
CA GLY A 72 -5.07 11.98 -4.79
C GLY A 72 -6.50 12.23 -5.29
N THR A 73 -6.63 12.93 -6.41
CA THR A 73 -7.88 13.09 -7.16
C THR A 73 -7.66 12.61 -8.59
N HIS A 74 -8.70 12.05 -9.20
CA HIS A 74 -8.66 11.60 -10.59
C HIS A 74 -10.00 11.90 -11.28
N GLU A 75 -9.93 12.28 -12.56
CA GLU A 75 -11.11 12.61 -13.36
C GLU A 75 -11.64 11.41 -14.15
N ASP A 76 -10.75 10.52 -14.61
CA ASP A 76 -11.10 9.27 -15.30
C ASP A 76 -10.70 8.04 -14.49
N TRP A 77 -11.66 7.49 -13.74
CA TRP A 77 -11.40 6.31 -12.91
C TRP A 77 -11.30 5.00 -13.72
N ASP A 78 -11.82 4.97 -14.94
CA ASP A 78 -11.74 3.78 -15.80
C ASP A 78 -10.33 3.65 -16.37
N GLU A 79 -9.74 4.75 -16.85
CA GLU A 79 -8.33 4.79 -17.26
C GLU A 79 -7.41 4.42 -16.09
N TYR A 80 -7.68 4.98 -14.90
CA TYR A 80 -6.94 4.64 -13.69
C TYR A 80 -6.92 3.13 -13.43
N ASP A 81 -8.09 2.47 -13.48
CA ASP A 81 -8.20 1.03 -13.25
C ASP A 81 -7.47 0.21 -14.33
N GLN A 82 -7.56 0.62 -15.60
CA GLN A 82 -6.82 -0.02 -16.68
C GLN A 82 -5.31 0.05 -16.47
N VAL A 83 -4.79 1.22 -16.09
CA VAL A 83 -3.38 1.43 -15.79
C VAL A 83 -2.95 0.61 -14.56
N MET A 84 -3.78 0.58 -13.52
CA MET A 84 -3.50 -0.18 -12.31
C MET A 84 -3.43 -1.68 -12.58
N ALA A 85 -4.39 -2.21 -13.35
CA ALA A 85 -4.41 -3.61 -13.77
C ALA A 85 -3.22 -3.97 -14.67
N ALA A 86 -2.96 -3.16 -15.71
CA ALA A 86 -1.86 -3.38 -16.65
C ALA A 86 -0.49 -3.38 -15.95
N GLN A 87 -0.31 -2.53 -14.94
CA GLN A 87 0.93 -2.46 -14.16
C GLN A 87 0.95 -3.41 -12.95
N ARG A 88 -0.08 -4.27 -12.82
CA ARG A 88 -0.27 -5.21 -11.72
C ARG A 88 -0.08 -4.52 -10.36
N ARG A 89 -0.70 -3.36 -10.19
CA ARG A 89 -0.50 -2.52 -9.01
C ARG A 89 -1.09 -3.20 -7.77
N THR A 90 -0.38 -3.06 -6.67
CA THR A 90 -0.64 -3.80 -5.44
C THR A 90 -0.66 -2.82 -4.28
N ALA A 91 -1.71 -2.89 -3.46
CA ALA A 91 -1.79 -2.18 -2.21
C ALA A 91 -0.96 -2.90 -1.15
N VAL A 92 -0.21 -2.13 -0.38
CA VAL A 92 0.55 -2.60 0.79
C VAL A 92 0.09 -1.80 1.98
N PHE A 93 -0.32 -2.50 3.02
CA PHE A 93 -0.74 -1.93 4.30
C PHE A 93 0.29 -2.27 5.34
N ILE A 94 0.70 -1.28 6.14
CA ILE A 94 1.61 -1.43 7.27
C ILE A 94 0.80 -1.16 8.53
N GLU A 95 0.56 -2.20 9.33
CA GLU A 95 -0.11 -2.08 10.63
C GLU A 95 0.92 -1.56 11.65
N PRO A 96 0.75 -0.34 12.22
CA PRO A 96 1.74 0.26 13.09
C PRO A 96 1.96 -0.57 14.37
N ALA A 97 3.17 -1.13 14.51
CA ALA A 97 3.60 -1.80 15.72
C ALA A 97 4.53 -0.92 16.57
N ARG A 98 5.31 -0.04 15.93
CA ARG A 98 6.21 0.89 16.60
C ARG A 98 6.38 2.17 15.80
N THR A 99 6.28 3.30 16.48
CA THR A 99 6.58 4.63 15.93
C THR A 99 7.85 5.18 16.58
N THR A 100 8.72 5.79 15.76
CA THR A 100 9.95 6.46 16.18
C THR A 100 10.08 7.80 15.48
N GLY A 101 10.84 8.74 16.03
CA GLY A 101 11.05 10.02 15.38
C GLY A 101 12.20 10.82 15.98
N SER A 102 12.45 11.97 15.39
CA SER A 102 13.45 12.96 15.86
C SER A 102 12.97 13.86 17.00
N GLY A 103 11.83 13.54 17.62
CA GLY A 103 11.23 14.27 18.74
C GLY A 103 10.79 13.31 19.83
#